data_AF-A0A1P8BE40-F1
#
_entry.id   AF-A0A1P8BE40-F1
#
_cell.length_a   1.000
_cell.length_b   1.000
_cell.length_c   1.000
_cell.angle_alpha   90.00
_cell.angle_beta   90.00
_cell.angle_gamma   90.00
#
_symmetry.space_group_name_H-M   'P 1'
#
loop_
_entity.id
_entity.type
_entity.pdbx_description
1 polymer ?
#
loop_
_entity_poly.entity_id
_entity_poly.type
_entity_poly.pdbx_seq_one_letter_code
_entity_poly.pdbx_strand_id
1 'polypeptide(L)'
;MANLIGCCCDDNERLLVAEYMPNGTLAKHLFHWEKRPMKWEMRLKVALHTARALEYCNDKGIDLYHDLNPYRIMFDKTGIPKLSCFGLMKNSHEGKIYSTNLAFAPPEYLRLGTVIAESVTFSFGTLLLDLMSGRHIPPNHALDLFRGKNYLVLMDSALDGQFSDEDRTELIHVASRCFKTEPEERPSIKFLKATLSRLQKRAKLCPINVKRPMSPPSKNLPEKTKPATESLKLTPFGDACSRADLSSIHELLEKLGYEEDNGVGNEFSFQMWTGEMQENMDYKKHGDAAFLAKDFDTAIEFYTEFMTGAPTVSPTVLARRCLCYLMTEMFSEALSDAMQAQVASPEWPIPLYLQAACLFKLEMEAEAKEALRHGSALEAY
;
A
#
# COMPACT_ATOMS: atom_id res chain seq x y z
N MET A 1 -8.45 14.66 -22.25
CA MET A 1 -7.70 15.43 -21.26
C MET A 1 -8.57 16.55 -20.71
N ALA A 2 -8.19 17.15 -19.59
CA ALA A 2 -8.68 18.48 -19.20
C ALA A 2 -8.03 19.52 -20.12
N ASN A 3 -8.82 20.46 -20.61
CA ASN A 3 -8.34 21.43 -21.60
C ASN A 3 -7.63 22.60 -20.91
N LEU A 4 -6.49 23.01 -21.47
CA LEU A 4 -5.95 24.35 -21.22
C LEU A 4 -6.80 25.34 -22.02
N ILE A 5 -7.39 26.31 -21.32
CA ILE A 5 -8.27 27.34 -21.90
C ILE A 5 -7.43 28.53 -22.36
N GLY A 6 -6.38 28.87 -21.60
CA GLY A 6 -5.49 29.97 -21.95
C GLY A 6 -4.33 30.11 -20.96
N CYS A 7 -3.51 31.12 -21.20
CA CYS A 7 -2.44 31.53 -20.31
C CYS A 7 -2.46 33.06 -20.14
N CYS A 8 -1.93 33.53 -19.03
CA CYS A 8 -1.59 34.93 -18.81
C CYS A 8 -0.10 35.02 -18.50
N CYS A 9 0.59 35.91 -19.20
CA CYS A 9 1.98 36.23 -18.98
C CYS A 9 2.08 37.74 -18.81
N ASP A 10 2.19 38.21 -17.58
CA ASP A 10 2.34 39.62 -17.25
C ASP A 10 3.56 39.80 -16.34
N ASP A 11 4.52 40.62 -16.74
CA ASP A 11 5.82 40.80 -16.08
C ASP A 11 6.50 39.49 -15.60
N ASN A 12 6.47 39.24 -14.29
CA ASN A 12 7.03 38.05 -13.62
C ASN A 12 5.97 36.99 -13.27
N GLU A 13 4.69 37.25 -13.54
CA GLU A 13 3.59 36.33 -13.27
C GLU A 13 3.30 35.45 -14.50
N ARG A 14 3.18 34.15 -14.25
CA ARG A 14 2.80 33.17 -15.27
C ARG A 14 1.63 32.38 -14.73
N LEU A 15 0.46 32.55 -15.35
CA LEU A 15 -0.76 31.86 -14.98
C LEU A 15 -1.23 30.97 -16.12
N LEU A 16 -1.73 29.79 -15.78
CA LEU A 16 -2.37 28.88 -16.71
C LEU A 16 -3.83 28.72 -16.30
N VAL A 17 -4.74 28.90 -17.25
CA VAL A 17 -6.18 28.75 -17.04
C VAL A 17 -6.59 27.44 -17.69
N ALA A 18 -7.11 26.51 -16.88
CA ALA A 18 -7.57 25.21 -17.34
C ALA A 18 -9.02 24.96 -16.91
N GLU A 19 -9.67 24.00 -17.58
CA GLU A 19 -11.01 23.56 -17.23
C GLU A 19 -11.08 23.05 -15.77
N TYR A 20 -12.04 23.56 -15.00
CA TYR A 20 -12.23 23.16 -13.60
C TYR A 20 -12.87 21.77 -13.48
N MET A 21 -12.29 20.93 -12.62
CA MET A 21 -12.74 19.56 -12.36
C MET A 21 -13.35 19.47 -10.95
N PRO A 22 -14.68 19.63 -10.79
CA PRO A 22 -15.32 19.80 -9.48
C PRO A 22 -15.26 18.56 -8.59
N ASN A 23 -15.10 17.37 -9.19
CA ASN A 23 -15.07 16.11 -8.45
C ASN A 23 -13.65 15.73 -7.99
N GLY A 24 -12.65 16.60 -8.09
CA GLY A 24 -11.32 16.39 -7.50
C GLY A 24 -10.45 15.34 -8.23
N THR A 25 -9.34 14.95 -7.59
CA THR A 25 -8.29 14.10 -8.16
C THR A 25 -8.51 12.61 -7.89
N LEU A 26 -7.88 11.73 -8.67
CA LEU A 26 -7.84 10.29 -8.40
C LEU A 26 -7.23 10.00 -7.02
N ALA A 27 -6.14 10.67 -6.65
CA ALA A 27 -5.53 10.52 -5.33
C ALA A 27 -6.56 10.69 -4.19
N LYS A 28 -7.41 11.72 -4.26
CA LYS A 28 -8.47 11.97 -3.28
C LYS A 28 -9.48 10.82 -3.16
N HIS A 29 -9.82 10.17 -4.27
CA HIS A 29 -10.80 9.08 -4.29
C HIS A 29 -10.20 7.71 -4.02
N LEU A 30 -8.89 7.56 -4.17
CA LEU A 30 -8.21 6.27 -4.13
C LEU A 30 -7.53 6.00 -2.79
N PHE A 31 -6.83 6.98 -2.21
CA PHE A 31 -5.95 6.76 -1.06
C PHE A 31 -6.57 6.99 0.32
N HIS A 32 -7.72 7.66 0.41
CA HIS A 32 -8.27 8.15 1.69
C HIS A 32 -9.73 7.77 1.93
N TRP A 33 -10.22 6.71 1.28
CA TRP A 33 -11.65 6.38 1.29
C TRP A 33 -11.98 4.96 1.76
N GLU A 34 -11.61 4.65 3.01
CA GLU A 34 -11.89 3.36 3.67
C GLU A 34 -13.40 3.01 3.71
N LYS A 35 -14.28 4.01 3.85
CA LYS A 35 -15.74 3.79 4.00
C LYS A 35 -16.49 3.56 2.68
N ARG A 36 -15.89 3.89 1.54
CA ARG A 36 -16.44 3.80 0.16
C ARG A 36 -15.29 3.69 -0.85
N PRO A 37 -14.57 2.57 -0.84
CA PRO A 37 -13.47 2.34 -1.76
C PRO A 37 -13.95 2.43 -3.22
N MET A 38 -13.07 2.92 -4.10
CA MET A 38 -13.38 3.02 -5.52
C MET A 38 -13.60 1.62 -6.11
N LYS A 39 -14.76 1.41 -6.75
CA LYS A 39 -15.13 0.11 -7.36
C LYS A 39 -14.21 -0.27 -8.52
N TRP A 40 -14.03 -1.57 -8.73
CA TRP A 40 -13.20 -2.16 -9.79
C TRP A 40 -13.49 -1.55 -11.18
N GLU A 41 -14.77 -1.47 -11.56
CA GLU A 41 -15.18 -0.91 -12.85
C GLU A 41 -14.67 0.52 -13.04
N MET A 42 -14.69 1.34 -11.98
CA MET A 42 -14.27 2.72 -12.03
C MET A 42 -12.74 2.84 -12.10
N ARG A 43 -12.01 1.95 -11.42
CA ARG A 43 -10.54 1.88 -11.49
C ARG A 43 -10.07 1.52 -12.90
N LEU A 44 -10.68 0.52 -13.53
CA LEU A 44 -10.44 0.19 -14.94
C LEU A 44 -10.81 1.36 -15.87
N LYS A 45 -11.89 2.10 -15.55
CA LYS A 45 -12.34 3.24 -16.36
C LYS A 45 -11.32 4.36 -16.34
N VAL A 46 -10.73 4.61 -15.17
CA VAL A 46 -9.61 5.54 -15.00
C VAL A 46 -8.43 5.11 -15.86
N ALA A 47 -7.94 3.88 -15.71
CA ALA A 47 -6.81 3.38 -16.50
C ALA A 47 -7.05 3.50 -18.02
N LEU A 48 -8.24 3.08 -18.47
CA LEU A 48 -8.60 3.14 -19.89
C LEU A 48 -8.69 4.57 -20.42
N HIS A 49 -9.26 5.50 -19.66
CA HIS A 49 -9.34 6.90 -20.05
C HIS A 49 -7.97 7.57 -20.10
N THR A 50 -7.08 7.23 -19.17
CA THR A 50 -5.68 7.66 -19.20
C THR A 50 -4.96 7.11 -20.43
N ALA A 51 -5.08 5.81 -20.72
CA ALA A 51 -4.45 5.20 -21.90
C ALA A 51 -4.94 5.85 -23.22
N ARG A 52 -6.23 6.16 -23.31
CA ARG A 52 -6.79 6.90 -24.46
C ARG A 52 -6.24 8.31 -24.58
N ALA A 53 -6.06 9.01 -23.45
CA ALA A 53 -5.50 10.35 -23.45
C ALA A 53 -4.05 10.35 -23.93
N LEU A 54 -3.23 9.41 -23.44
CA LEU A 54 -1.83 9.26 -23.83
C LEU A 54 -1.69 8.83 -25.30
N GLU A 55 -2.52 7.89 -25.77
CA GLU A 55 -2.54 7.51 -27.19
C GLU A 55 -2.92 8.71 -28.07
N TYR A 56 -3.91 9.49 -27.67
CA TYR A 56 -4.28 10.71 -28.38
C TYR A 56 -3.10 11.71 -28.46
N CYS A 57 -2.34 11.89 -27.38
CA CYS A 57 -1.13 12.72 -27.42
C CYS A 57 -0.12 12.20 -28.45
N ASN A 58 0.17 10.90 -28.41
CA ASN A 58 1.10 10.24 -29.32
C ASN A 58 0.66 10.39 -30.79
N ASP A 59 -0.61 10.12 -31.09
CA ASP A 59 -1.18 10.20 -32.45
C ASP A 59 -1.19 11.65 -32.99
N LYS A 60 -1.21 12.64 -32.09
CA LYS A 60 -1.16 14.07 -32.44
C LYS A 60 0.26 14.66 -32.43
N GLY A 61 1.28 13.87 -32.11
CA GLY A 61 2.65 14.38 -31.97
C GLY A 61 2.80 15.41 -30.85
N ILE A 62 1.96 15.34 -29.81
CA ILE A 62 2.09 16.17 -28.61
C ILE A 62 3.28 15.63 -27.79
N ASP A 63 3.99 16.52 -27.10
CA ASP A 63 5.10 16.18 -26.21
C ASP A 63 4.73 15.07 -25.20
N LEU A 64 5.75 14.34 -24.73
CA LEU A 64 5.57 13.25 -23.79
C LEU A 64 4.97 13.73 -22.47
N TYR A 65 4.26 12.83 -21.79
CA TYR A 65 3.69 13.11 -20.48
C TYR A 65 4.70 12.75 -19.40
N HIS A 66 5.31 13.77 -18.78
CA HIS A 66 6.43 13.58 -17.86
C HIS A 66 5.98 13.14 -16.47
N ASP A 67 4.88 13.68 -15.96
CA ASP A 67 4.50 13.54 -14.55
C ASP A 67 3.19 12.74 -14.38
N LEU A 68 3.13 11.52 -14.92
CA LEU A 68 1.92 10.71 -14.82
C LEU A 68 1.77 10.11 -13.42
N ASN A 69 0.77 10.59 -12.68
CA ASN A 69 0.45 10.11 -11.33
C ASN A 69 -1.04 10.35 -10.98
N PRO A 70 -1.56 9.82 -9.86
CA PRO A 70 -2.96 9.99 -9.43
C PRO A 70 -3.39 11.44 -9.13
N TYR A 71 -2.48 12.36 -8.85
CA TYR A 71 -2.79 13.79 -8.68
C TYR A 71 -3.02 14.49 -10.01
N ARG A 72 -2.56 13.91 -11.14
CA ARG A 72 -2.80 14.44 -12.49
C ARG A 72 -4.05 13.92 -13.16
N ILE A 73 -4.78 13.01 -12.54
CA ILE A 73 -6.06 12.52 -13.06
C ILE A 73 -7.16 13.13 -12.22
N MET A 74 -8.13 13.77 -12.86
CA MET A 74 -9.24 14.47 -12.21
C MET A 74 -10.59 14.03 -12.77
N PHE A 75 -11.66 14.32 -12.04
CA PHE A 75 -13.02 13.95 -12.45
C PHE A 75 -13.84 15.19 -12.81
N ASP A 76 -14.43 15.15 -14.01
CA ASP A 76 -15.36 16.19 -14.44
C ASP A 76 -16.69 16.13 -13.66
N LYS A 77 -17.59 17.09 -13.93
CA LYS A 77 -18.91 17.18 -13.28
C LYS A 77 -19.76 15.90 -13.37
N THR A 78 -19.52 15.04 -14.36
CA THR A 78 -20.25 13.78 -14.56
C THR A 78 -19.52 12.57 -13.95
N GLY A 79 -18.37 12.80 -13.30
CA GLY A 79 -17.54 11.75 -12.73
C GLY A 79 -16.72 11.00 -13.78
N ILE A 80 -16.51 11.56 -14.98
CA ILE A 80 -15.64 10.94 -15.98
C ILE A 80 -14.18 11.34 -15.71
N PRO A 81 -13.24 10.39 -15.65
CA PRO A 81 -11.83 10.69 -15.46
C PRO A 81 -11.23 11.41 -16.67
N LYS A 82 -10.40 12.41 -16.39
CA LYS A 82 -9.68 13.26 -17.34
C LYS A 82 -8.23 13.39 -16.87
N LEU A 83 -7.29 13.09 -17.76
CA LEU A 83 -5.87 13.41 -17.54
C LEU A 83 -5.67 14.92 -17.70
N SER A 84 -5.02 15.54 -16.72
CA SER A 84 -4.62 16.96 -16.74
C SER A 84 -3.67 17.27 -17.87
N CYS A 85 -3.62 18.51 -18.36
CA CYS A 85 -2.57 18.95 -19.30
C CYS A 85 -1.27 19.33 -18.59
N PHE A 86 -1.26 19.50 -17.26
CA PHE A 86 -0.12 20.02 -16.51
C PHE A 86 1.08 19.06 -16.36
N GLY A 87 0.96 17.81 -16.80
CA GLY A 87 2.12 16.91 -16.91
C GLY A 87 2.73 16.85 -18.31
N LEU A 88 2.17 17.59 -19.28
CA LEU A 88 2.79 17.80 -20.59
C LEU A 88 3.88 18.85 -20.42
N MET A 89 5.13 18.43 -20.53
CA MET A 89 6.30 19.28 -20.34
C MET A 89 7.28 19.02 -21.47
N LYS A 90 8.08 20.02 -21.81
CA LYS A 90 9.20 19.82 -22.74
C LYS A 90 10.36 19.21 -21.98
N ASN A 91 11.02 18.22 -22.59
CA ASN A 91 12.35 17.80 -22.15
C ASN A 91 13.26 19.05 -22.08
N SER A 92 13.86 19.33 -20.92
CA SER A 92 14.94 20.32 -20.81
C SER A 92 16.23 19.62 -20.44
N HIS A 93 17.32 20.11 -21.00
CA HIS A 93 18.67 19.63 -20.74
C HIS A 93 19.18 20.01 -19.33
N GLU A 94 18.45 20.84 -18.58
CA GLU A 94 18.83 21.33 -17.25
C GLU A 94 18.32 20.44 -16.09
N GLY A 95 17.72 19.28 -16.41
CA GLY A 95 17.67 18.13 -15.50
C GLY A 95 16.70 18.19 -14.30
N LYS A 96 15.74 19.12 -14.25
CA LYS A 96 14.82 19.26 -13.10
C LYS A 96 13.36 19.48 -13.47
N ILE A 97 12.75 18.57 -14.23
CA ILE A 97 11.34 18.71 -14.65
C ILE A 97 10.40 17.65 -14.05
N TYR A 98 10.91 16.65 -13.33
CA TYR A 98 10.05 15.75 -12.58
C TYR A 98 9.53 16.48 -11.32
N SER A 99 8.27 16.93 -11.36
CA SER A 99 7.64 17.58 -10.20
C SER A 99 7.27 16.60 -9.07
N THR A 100 7.49 15.30 -9.28
CA THR A 100 7.13 14.23 -8.35
C THR A 100 8.32 13.59 -7.66
N ASN A 101 7.99 12.90 -6.56
CA ASN A 101 8.88 12.04 -5.79
C ASN A 101 9.69 11.10 -6.71
N LEU A 102 11.02 11.17 -6.60
CA LEU A 102 11.96 10.38 -7.40
C LEU A 102 11.83 8.87 -7.15
N ALA A 103 11.21 8.44 -6.05
CA ALA A 103 10.90 7.04 -5.78
C ALA A 103 9.98 6.40 -6.84
N PHE A 104 9.23 7.22 -7.58
CA PHE A 104 8.32 6.79 -8.66
C PHE A 104 8.87 7.10 -10.05
N ALA A 105 10.08 7.65 -10.14
CA ALA A 105 10.67 8.05 -11.40
C ALA A 105 11.14 6.82 -12.21
N PRO A 106 10.95 6.81 -13.54
CA PRO A 106 11.50 5.78 -14.40
C PRO A 106 13.03 5.66 -14.26
N PRO A 107 13.60 4.43 -14.28
CA PRO A 107 15.03 4.22 -14.07
C PRO A 107 15.92 5.01 -15.05
N GLU A 108 15.50 5.08 -16.32
CA GLU A 108 16.21 5.84 -17.34
C GLU A 108 16.15 7.36 -17.12
N TYR A 109 15.07 7.87 -16.51
CA TYR A 109 14.99 9.27 -16.11
C TYR A 109 15.96 9.56 -14.96
N LEU A 110 16.05 8.66 -13.98
CA LEU A 110 17.02 8.78 -12.88
C LEU A 110 18.48 8.75 -13.38
N ARG A 111 18.75 7.98 -14.44
CA ARG A 111 20.09 7.84 -15.02
C ARG A 111 20.47 8.98 -15.98
N LEU A 112 19.52 9.42 -16.82
CA LEU A 112 19.80 10.29 -17.98
C LEU A 112 19.10 11.66 -17.90
N GLY A 113 18.25 11.89 -16.90
CA GLY A 113 17.48 13.12 -16.73
C GLY A 113 16.44 13.38 -17.85
N THR A 114 16.16 12.39 -18.69
CA THR A 114 15.35 12.52 -19.90
C THR A 114 14.19 11.53 -19.88
N VAL A 115 13.01 11.97 -20.32
CA VAL A 115 11.83 11.11 -20.46
C VAL A 115 11.74 10.63 -21.91
N ILE A 116 11.58 9.32 -22.09
CA ILE A 116 11.28 8.65 -23.36
C ILE A 116 9.86 8.07 -23.34
N ALA A 117 9.38 7.54 -24.47
CA ALA A 117 8.00 7.00 -24.54
C ALA A 117 7.78 5.86 -23.52
N GLU A 118 8.80 5.04 -23.32
CA GLU A 118 8.84 3.91 -22.41
C GLU A 118 8.86 4.36 -20.93
N SER A 119 9.33 5.57 -20.65
CA SER A 119 9.23 6.21 -19.33
C SER A 119 7.78 6.50 -18.97
N VAL A 120 6.97 6.95 -19.95
CA VAL A 120 5.53 7.16 -19.77
C VAL A 120 4.82 5.83 -19.50
N THR A 121 5.23 4.76 -20.18
CA THR A 121 4.73 3.41 -19.90
C THR A 121 5.09 2.95 -18.47
N PHE A 122 6.29 3.23 -17.98
CA PHE A 122 6.67 2.92 -16.61
C PHE A 122 5.78 3.65 -15.60
N SER A 123 5.58 4.96 -15.76
CA SER A 123 4.66 5.75 -14.94
C SER A 123 3.19 5.32 -15.11
N PHE A 124 2.83 4.70 -16.24
CA PHE A 124 1.52 4.06 -16.37
C PHE A 124 1.42 2.79 -15.52
N GLY A 125 2.51 2.02 -15.42
CA GLY A 125 2.64 0.90 -14.50
C GLY A 125 2.42 1.31 -13.05
N THR A 126 3.00 2.43 -12.61
CA THR A 126 2.80 2.96 -11.24
C THR A 126 1.32 3.29 -11.00
N LEU A 127 0.67 3.93 -11.97
CA LEU A 127 -0.77 4.18 -11.93
C LEU A 127 -1.60 2.88 -11.85
N LEU A 128 -1.23 1.83 -12.58
CA LEU A 128 -1.92 0.54 -12.48
C LEU A 128 -1.77 -0.08 -11.10
N LEU A 129 -0.57 0.01 -10.51
CA LEU A 129 -0.30 -0.44 -9.16
C LEU A 129 -1.13 0.33 -8.13
N ASP A 130 -1.20 1.66 -8.25
CA ASP A 130 -2.04 2.49 -7.39
C ASP A 130 -3.52 2.07 -7.48
N LEU A 131 -4.02 1.87 -8.71
CA LEU A 131 -5.39 1.44 -8.95
C LEU A 131 -5.66 0.04 -8.41
N MET A 132 -4.73 -0.89 -8.54
CA MET A 132 -4.92 -2.26 -8.03
C MET A 132 -4.92 -2.30 -6.51
N SER A 133 -4.02 -1.53 -5.88
CA SER A 133 -3.75 -1.61 -4.44
C SER A 133 -4.51 -0.60 -3.59
N GLY A 134 -5.06 0.45 -4.19
CA GLY A 134 -5.65 1.56 -3.44
C GLY A 134 -4.61 2.37 -2.65
N ARG A 135 -3.31 2.15 -2.87
CA ARG A 135 -2.19 2.73 -2.11
C ARG A 135 -1.15 3.32 -3.05
N HIS A 136 -0.39 4.31 -2.60
CA HIS A 136 0.65 4.93 -3.43
C HIS A 136 2.00 4.21 -3.25
N ILE A 137 2.17 3.05 -3.88
CA ILE A 137 3.30 2.15 -3.62
C ILE A 137 4.46 2.44 -4.59
N PRO A 138 5.69 2.69 -4.10
CA PRO A 138 6.87 2.82 -4.95
C PRO A 138 7.11 1.56 -5.81
N PRO A 139 7.47 1.69 -7.10
CA PRO A 139 7.58 0.54 -8.02
C PRO A 139 8.62 -0.50 -7.60
N ASN A 140 9.69 -0.07 -6.92
CA ASN A 140 10.71 -0.98 -6.40
C ASN A 140 10.11 -2.01 -5.41
N HIS A 141 9.24 -1.57 -4.50
CA HIS A 141 8.56 -2.47 -3.56
C HIS A 141 7.61 -3.44 -4.28
N ALA A 142 6.94 -3.00 -5.34
CA ALA A 142 6.06 -3.87 -6.13
C ALA A 142 6.82 -4.87 -7.00
N LEU A 143 8.00 -4.51 -7.51
CA LEU A 143 8.84 -5.41 -8.30
C LEU A 143 9.25 -6.67 -7.52
N ASP A 144 9.57 -6.51 -6.24
CA ASP A 144 9.91 -7.64 -5.37
C ASP A 144 8.71 -8.56 -5.12
N LEU A 145 7.52 -7.97 -4.95
CA LEU A 145 6.27 -8.73 -4.83
C LEU A 145 5.89 -9.46 -6.13
N PHE A 146 6.13 -8.85 -7.30
CA PHE A 146 5.93 -9.53 -8.58
C PHE A 146 6.92 -10.69 -8.78
N ARG A 147 8.19 -10.52 -8.39
CA ARG A 147 9.23 -11.57 -8.50
C ARG A 147 8.97 -12.74 -7.54
N GLY A 148 8.54 -12.46 -6.32
CA GLY A 148 8.18 -13.46 -5.32
C GLY A 148 6.86 -14.19 -5.60
N LYS A 149 6.14 -13.84 -6.69
CA LYS A 149 4.78 -14.32 -7.01
C LYS A 149 3.74 -14.04 -5.92
N ASN A 150 4.04 -13.14 -4.98
CA ASN A 150 3.12 -12.74 -3.91
C ASN A 150 2.32 -11.47 -4.28
N TYR A 151 1.94 -11.38 -5.55
CA TYR A 151 1.23 -10.22 -6.09
C TYR A 151 -0.24 -10.16 -5.64
N LEU A 152 -0.76 -11.22 -4.99
CA LEU A 152 -2.12 -11.21 -4.44
C LEU A 152 -2.26 -10.17 -3.33
N VAL A 153 -1.21 -9.92 -2.55
CA VAL A 153 -1.14 -8.92 -1.48
C VAL A 153 -1.19 -7.48 -2.02
N LEU A 154 -0.94 -7.29 -3.33
CA LEU A 154 -1.06 -5.99 -3.98
C LEU A 154 -2.50 -5.61 -4.31
N MET A 155 -3.44 -6.56 -4.29
CA MET A 155 -4.84 -6.24 -4.60
C MET A 155 -5.51 -5.64 -3.37
N ASP A 156 -6.20 -4.53 -3.57
CA ASP A 156 -7.06 -3.93 -2.55
C ASP A 156 -8.17 -4.92 -2.18
N SER A 157 -8.23 -5.32 -0.91
CA SER A 157 -9.24 -6.25 -0.39
C SER A 157 -10.66 -5.74 -0.55
N ALA A 158 -10.85 -4.41 -0.66
CA ALA A 158 -12.15 -3.84 -0.98
C ALA A 158 -12.68 -4.22 -2.37
N LEU A 159 -11.83 -4.73 -3.26
CA LEU A 159 -12.19 -5.18 -4.60
C LEU A 159 -12.59 -6.66 -4.64
N ASP A 160 -12.58 -7.37 -3.51
CA ASP A 160 -12.94 -8.77 -3.44
C ASP A 160 -14.33 -9.04 -4.02
N GLY A 161 -14.40 -10.04 -4.89
CA GLY A 161 -15.61 -10.39 -5.62
C GLY A 161 -16.01 -9.40 -6.74
N GLN A 162 -15.23 -8.37 -7.05
CA GLN A 162 -15.55 -7.42 -8.13
C GLN A 162 -14.88 -7.76 -9.48
N PHE A 163 -14.00 -8.77 -9.52
CA PHE A 163 -13.28 -9.22 -10.72
C PHE A 163 -13.16 -10.74 -10.75
N SER A 164 -12.84 -11.29 -11.92
CA SER A 164 -12.48 -12.71 -12.09
C SER A 164 -10.97 -12.92 -11.88
N ASP A 165 -10.57 -14.16 -11.56
CA ASP A 165 -9.14 -14.51 -11.44
C ASP A 165 -8.38 -14.23 -12.75
N GLU A 166 -9.04 -14.43 -13.90
CA GLU A 166 -8.51 -14.10 -15.23
C GLU A 166 -8.25 -12.59 -15.37
N ASP A 167 -9.24 -11.76 -15.03
CA ASP A 167 -9.13 -10.30 -15.15
C ASP A 167 -8.05 -9.74 -14.21
N ARG A 168 -7.96 -10.28 -13.00
CA ARG A 168 -6.90 -9.97 -12.03
C ARG A 168 -5.53 -10.32 -12.59
N THR A 169 -5.35 -11.57 -13.03
CA THR A 169 -4.07 -12.08 -13.55
C THR A 169 -3.61 -11.28 -14.76
N GLU A 170 -4.54 -10.93 -15.65
CA GLU A 170 -4.25 -10.12 -16.83
C GLU A 170 -3.81 -8.70 -16.47
N LEU A 171 -4.48 -8.05 -15.50
CA LEU A 171 -4.08 -6.70 -15.07
C LEU A 171 -2.70 -6.69 -14.40
N ILE A 172 -2.43 -7.67 -13.52
CA ILE A 172 -1.11 -7.87 -12.88
C ILE A 172 -0.03 -8.13 -13.93
N HIS A 173 -0.31 -8.99 -14.90
CA HIS A 173 0.63 -9.30 -15.96
C HIS A 173 0.98 -8.05 -16.77
N VAL A 174 -0.01 -7.21 -17.08
CA VAL A 174 0.23 -5.94 -17.77
C VAL A 174 1.01 -4.94 -16.91
N ALA A 175 0.67 -4.80 -15.62
CA ALA A 175 1.37 -3.91 -14.70
C ALA A 175 2.85 -4.31 -14.54
N SER A 176 3.13 -5.60 -14.31
CA SER A 176 4.50 -6.11 -14.19
C SER A 176 5.34 -5.91 -15.46
N ARG A 177 4.72 -6.01 -16.64
CA ARG A 177 5.40 -5.71 -17.91
C ARG A 177 5.75 -4.23 -18.08
N CYS A 178 5.03 -3.31 -17.44
CA CYS A 178 5.37 -1.88 -17.46
C CYS A 178 6.67 -1.59 -16.69
N PHE A 179 7.06 -2.47 -15.77
CA PHE A 179 8.25 -2.32 -14.92
C PHE A 179 9.46 -3.13 -15.41
N LYS A 180 9.47 -3.57 -16.66
CA LYS A 180 10.65 -4.21 -17.25
C LYS A 180 11.86 -3.26 -17.19
N THR A 181 13.00 -3.82 -16.78
CA THR A 181 14.29 -3.11 -16.68
C THR A 181 14.65 -2.48 -18.02
N GLU A 182 14.61 -3.28 -19.08
CA GLU A 182 14.84 -2.80 -20.44
C GLU A 182 13.60 -2.06 -20.96
N PRO A 183 13.71 -0.75 -21.29
CA PRO A 183 12.58 0.06 -21.72
C PRO A 183 11.82 -0.54 -22.92
N GLU A 184 12.54 -1.10 -23.89
CA GLU A 184 11.99 -1.69 -25.12
C GLU A 184 11.14 -2.95 -24.89
N GLU A 185 11.27 -3.61 -23.73
CA GLU A 185 10.43 -4.76 -23.36
C GLU A 185 9.06 -4.33 -22.81
N ARG A 186 8.93 -3.04 -22.45
CA ARG A 186 7.69 -2.48 -21.88
C ARG A 186 6.61 -2.39 -22.98
N PRO A 187 5.33 -2.60 -22.65
CA PRO A 187 4.26 -2.58 -23.62
C PRO A 187 4.00 -1.16 -24.16
N SER A 188 3.56 -1.05 -25.41
CA SER A 188 3.10 0.23 -25.94
C SER A 188 1.78 0.68 -25.31
N ILE A 189 1.55 1.99 -25.25
CA ILE A 189 0.26 2.56 -24.79
C ILE A 189 -0.92 1.99 -25.59
N LYS A 190 -0.74 1.74 -26.90
CA LYS A 190 -1.76 1.11 -27.75
C LYS A 190 -2.12 -0.31 -27.28
N PHE A 191 -1.11 -1.10 -26.88
CA PHE A 191 -1.33 -2.42 -26.28
C PHE A 191 -2.08 -2.30 -24.94
N LEU A 192 -1.64 -1.39 -24.06
CA LEU A 192 -2.29 -1.14 -22.77
C LEU A 192 -3.77 -0.78 -22.94
N LYS A 193 -4.08 0.16 -23.85
CA LYS A 193 -5.45 0.57 -24.18
C LYS A 193 -6.30 -0.60 -24.66
N ALA A 194 -5.76 -1.46 -25.52
CA ALA A 194 -6.48 -2.62 -26.04
C ALA A 194 -6.83 -3.61 -24.92
N THR A 195 -5.86 -3.95 -24.07
CA THR A 195 -6.06 -4.82 -22.91
C THR A 195 -7.07 -4.23 -21.92
N LEU A 196 -6.90 -2.96 -21.53
CA LEU A 196 -7.81 -2.26 -20.61
C LEU A 196 -9.23 -2.12 -21.19
N SER A 197 -9.36 -1.96 -22.52
CA SER A 197 -10.67 -1.94 -23.17
C SER A 197 -11.39 -3.28 -23.03
N ARG A 198 -10.67 -4.39 -23.13
CA ARG A 198 -11.21 -5.75 -22.93
C ARG A 198 -11.61 -5.97 -21.47
N LEU A 199 -10.76 -5.60 -20.52
CA LEU A 199 -11.05 -5.67 -19.08
C LEU A 199 -12.27 -4.81 -18.70
N GLN A 200 -12.34 -3.57 -19.18
CA GLN A 200 -13.48 -2.68 -18.92
C GLN A 200 -14.80 -3.25 -19.43
N LYS A 201 -14.80 -3.86 -20.63
CA LYS A 201 -16.01 -4.49 -21.20
C LYS A 201 -16.47 -5.64 -20.33
N ARG A 202 -15.56 -6.51 -19.87
CA ARG A 202 -15.88 -7.61 -18.95
C ARG A 202 -16.44 -7.10 -17.62
N ALA A 203 -15.80 -6.09 -17.02
CA ALA A 203 -16.27 -5.49 -15.76
C ALA A 203 -17.69 -4.89 -15.86
N LYS A 204 -18.06 -4.31 -17.02
CA LYS A 204 -19.42 -3.79 -17.26
C LYS A 204 -20.49 -4.87 -17.43
N LEU A 205 -20.10 -6.02 -18.00
CA LEU A 205 -21.00 -7.16 -18.24
C LEU A 205 -21.19 -8.01 -16.97
N CYS A 206 -20.33 -7.80 -15.97
CA CYS A 206 -20.27 -8.53 -14.73
C CYS A 206 -20.67 -7.63 -13.55
N PRO A 207 -21.97 -7.47 -13.22
CA PRO A 207 -22.34 -7.10 -11.88
C PRO A 207 -22.11 -8.34 -11.01
N ILE A 208 -20.86 -8.64 -10.65
CA ILE A 208 -20.56 -9.78 -9.76
C ILE A 208 -21.04 -9.40 -8.37
N ASN A 209 -22.31 -9.70 -8.14
CA ASN A 209 -22.89 -9.92 -6.85
C ASN A 209 -23.00 -11.44 -6.70
N VAL A 210 -21.86 -12.15 -6.77
CA VAL A 210 -21.83 -13.56 -6.39
C VAL A 210 -21.80 -13.57 -4.87
N LYS A 211 -22.99 -13.39 -4.28
CA LYS A 211 -23.32 -14.19 -3.12
C LYS A 211 -23.14 -15.64 -3.57
N ARG A 212 -22.01 -16.25 -3.23
CA ARG A 212 -21.96 -17.72 -3.17
C ARG A 212 -23.16 -18.12 -2.28
N PRO A 213 -24.02 -19.04 -2.71
CA PRO A 213 -24.95 -19.63 -1.77
C PRO A 213 -24.10 -20.26 -0.66
N MET A 214 -24.28 -19.78 0.57
CA MET A 214 -23.96 -20.59 1.73
C MET A 214 -24.69 -21.92 1.54
N SER A 215 -23.95 -23.01 1.55
CA SER A 215 -24.50 -24.35 1.70
C SER A 215 -25.43 -24.34 2.93
N PRO A 216 -26.60 -25.01 2.88
CA PRO A 216 -27.52 -25.03 4.00
C PRO A 216 -26.85 -25.70 5.21
N PRO A 217 -27.25 -25.37 6.46
CA PRO A 217 -26.78 -26.07 7.63
C PRO A 217 -27.33 -27.50 7.57
N SER A 218 -26.46 -28.45 7.19
CA SER A 218 -26.74 -29.86 7.36
C SER A 218 -26.77 -30.15 8.85
N LYS A 219 -27.98 -30.17 9.42
CA LYS A 219 -28.28 -30.93 10.63
C LYS A 219 -27.94 -32.38 10.33
N ASN A 220 -26.75 -32.81 10.74
CA ASN A 220 -26.47 -34.17 11.14
C ASN A 220 -25.22 -34.12 12.02
N LEU A 221 -25.46 -34.30 13.32
CA LEU A 221 -24.44 -34.73 14.26
C LEU A 221 -23.97 -36.13 13.84
N PRO A 222 -22.65 -36.38 13.83
CA PRO A 222 -22.18 -37.62 14.41
C PRO A 222 -21.27 -37.28 15.60
N GLU A 223 -21.76 -37.75 16.75
CA GLU A 223 -21.02 -38.40 17.81
C GLU A 223 -19.54 -38.03 18.02
N LYS A 224 -19.32 -37.46 19.21
CA LYS A 224 -18.08 -37.45 20.00
C LYS A 224 -16.99 -38.36 19.44
N THR A 225 -15.95 -37.75 18.89
CA THR A 225 -14.61 -38.36 18.90
C THR A 225 -13.64 -37.35 19.52
N LYS A 226 -12.89 -37.85 20.51
CA LYS A 226 -11.94 -37.13 21.37
C LYS A 226 -10.94 -36.32 20.53
N PRO A 227 -10.48 -35.13 20.98
CA PRO A 227 -9.37 -34.48 20.30
C PRO A 227 -8.11 -35.29 20.59
N ALA A 228 -7.56 -35.92 19.56
CA ALA A 228 -6.17 -36.32 19.55
C ALA A 228 -5.34 -35.03 19.44
N THR A 229 -4.40 -34.88 20.37
CA THR A 229 -3.46 -33.77 20.48
C THR A 229 -2.54 -33.74 19.25
N GLU A 230 -2.94 -33.06 18.18
CA GLU A 230 -2.00 -32.63 17.15
C GLU A 230 -1.23 -31.43 17.69
N SER A 231 0.09 -31.56 17.81
CA SER A 231 0.95 -30.50 18.33
C SER A 231 0.95 -29.31 17.35
N LEU A 232 0.48 -28.15 17.83
CA LEU A 232 0.55 -26.89 17.08
C LEU A 232 2.02 -26.59 16.72
N LYS A 233 2.33 -26.49 15.42
CA LYS A 233 3.69 -26.12 14.97
C LYS A 233 3.81 -24.59 15.00
N LEU A 234 4.51 -24.07 15.99
CA LEU A 234 4.78 -22.64 16.15
C LEU A 234 6.15 -22.27 15.56
N THR A 235 6.28 -21.05 15.03
CA THR A 235 7.58 -20.44 14.73
C THR A 235 8.35 -20.14 16.02
N PRO A 236 9.67 -19.86 15.94
CA PRO A 236 10.44 -19.45 17.12
C PRO A 236 9.80 -18.28 17.88
N PHE A 237 9.14 -17.35 17.16
CA PHE A 237 8.41 -16.24 17.75
C PHE A 237 7.13 -16.69 18.46
N GLY A 238 6.28 -17.47 17.79
CA GLY A 238 5.06 -18.01 18.38
C GLY A 238 5.33 -18.90 19.59
N ASP A 239 6.41 -19.68 19.54
CA ASP A 239 6.88 -20.54 20.62
C ASP A 239 7.37 -19.73 21.83
N ALA A 240 8.15 -18.66 21.61
CA ALA A 240 8.53 -17.73 22.67
C ALA A 240 7.30 -17.06 23.32
N CYS A 241 6.32 -16.64 22.52
CA CYS A 241 5.06 -16.09 23.02
C CYS A 241 4.21 -17.10 23.79
N SER A 242 4.21 -18.37 23.37
CA SER A 242 3.48 -19.44 24.06
C SER A 242 4.01 -19.70 25.48
N ARG A 243 5.31 -19.44 25.70
CA ARG A 243 5.95 -19.53 27.01
C ARG A 243 5.98 -18.20 27.77
N ALA A 244 5.47 -17.13 27.16
CA ALA A 244 5.64 -15.76 27.63
C ALA A 244 7.11 -15.43 27.99
N ASP A 245 8.04 -15.93 27.17
CA ASP A 245 9.48 -15.70 27.33
C ASP A 245 9.85 -14.34 26.75
N LEU A 246 9.71 -13.30 27.57
CA LEU A 246 9.88 -11.91 27.14
C LEU A 246 11.30 -11.60 26.64
N SER A 247 12.33 -12.29 27.17
CA SER A 247 13.71 -12.14 26.71
C SER A 247 13.88 -12.67 25.28
N SER A 248 13.35 -13.87 25.00
CA SER A 248 13.36 -14.43 23.65
C SER A 248 12.51 -13.60 22.68
N ILE A 249 11.36 -13.07 23.12
CA ILE A 249 10.52 -12.19 22.30
C ILE A 249 11.29 -10.90 21.95
N HIS A 250 12.01 -10.30 22.91
CA HIS A 250 12.82 -9.09 22.69
C HIS A 250 13.91 -9.31 21.65
N GLU A 251 14.71 -10.38 21.80
CA GLU A 251 15.76 -10.72 20.84
C GLU A 251 15.21 -10.99 19.44
N LEU A 252 14.03 -11.60 19.35
CA LEU A 252 13.40 -11.87 18.05
C LEU A 252 12.80 -10.60 17.44
N LEU A 253 12.22 -9.69 18.23
CA LEU A 253 11.76 -8.37 17.75
C LEU A 253 12.92 -7.46 17.30
N GLU A 254 14.10 -7.61 17.91
CA GLU A 254 15.34 -6.97 17.43
C GLU A 254 15.77 -7.54 16.07
N LYS A 255 15.83 -8.87 15.96
CA LYS A 255 16.25 -9.59 14.73
C LYS A 255 15.22 -9.53 13.61
N LEU A 256 13.96 -9.23 13.93
CA LEU A 256 12.86 -9.08 12.96
C LEU A 256 13.08 -7.90 11.99
N GLY A 257 14.17 -7.14 12.13
CA GLY A 257 14.81 -6.38 11.06
C GLY A 257 13.82 -5.70 10.15
N TYR A 258 13.15 -4.66 10.67
CA TYR A 258 12.19 -3.92 9.86
C TYR A 258 12.96 -3.27 8.69
N GLU A 259 12.62 -3.67 7.47
CA GLU A 259 13.04 -3.06 6.18
C GLU A 259 12.65 -1.56 6.08
N GLU A 260 12.20 -0.93 7.17
CA GLU A 260 11.91 0.49 7.27
C GLU A 260 13.17 1.34 7.50
N ASP A 261 14.26 0.80 8.07
CA ASP A 261 15.45 1.63 8.37
C ASP A 261 16.32 1.96 7.15
N ASN A 262 16.13 1.28 6.02
CA ASN A 262 16.77 1.65 4.75
C ASN A 262 15.80 2.31 3.74
N GLY A 263 14.50 2.36 4.06
CA GLY A 263 13.43 2.73 3.11
C GLY A 263 12.66 4.01 3.42
N VAL A 264 12.70 4.50 4.68
CA VAL A 264 11.89 5.67 5.09
C VAL A 264 12.47 7.02 4.61
N GLY A 265 13.55 7.02 3.84
CA GLY A 265 14.05 8.22 3.17
C GLY A 265 13.12 8.76 2.06
N ASN A 266 12.19 7.96 1.54
CA ASN A 266 11.54 8.27 0.26
C ASN A 266 10.01 8.30 0.24
N GLU A 267 9.29 7.92 1.30
CA GLU A 267 7.80 7.98 1.30
C GLU A 267 7.23 9.27 1.92
N PHE A 268 8.08 10.11 2.53
CA PHE A 268 7.66 11.31 3.26
C PHE A 268 8.12 12.64 2.64
N SER A 269 8.60 12.66 1.39
CA SER A 269 9.27 13.85 0.82
C SER A 269 8.40 15.13 0.69
N PHE A 270 7.08 15.04 0.86
CA PHE A 270 6.19 16.20 0.88
C PHE A 270 5.70 16.59 2.28
N GLN A 271 5.72 15.67 3.26
CA GLN A 271 5.33 15.92 4.65
C GLN A 271 6.52 16.27 5.56
N MET A 272 7.73 15.85 5.19
CA MET A 272 9.02 16.27 5.80
C MET A 272 9.27 17.78 5.77
N TRP A 273 8.51 18.53 4.98
CA TRP A 273 8.68 19.99 4.86
C TRP A 273 8.05 20.78 6.01
N THR A 274 7.30 20.11 6.89
CA THR A 274 6.78 20.69 8.14
C THR A 274 7.68 20.24 9.30
N GLY A 275 8.27 21.18 10.06
CA GLY A 275 9.22 20.87 11.15
C GLY A 275 8.66 19.90 12.21
N GLU A 276 7.33 19.86 12.38
CA GLU A 276 6.61 18.96 13.28
C GLU A 276 6.78 17.46 12.94
N MET A 277 6.99 17.11 11.67
CA MET A 277 7.14 15.70 11.26
C MET A 277 8.56 15.17 11.45
N GLN A 278 9.57 16.04 11.44
CA GLN A 278 10.95 15.68 11.77
C GLN A 278 11.08 15.33 13.25
N GLU A 279 10.49 16.17 14.12
CA GLU A 279 10.42 15.92 15.57
C GLU A 279 9.72 14.59 15.85
N ASN A 280 8.62 14.30 15.15
CA ASN A 280 7.90 13.03 15.28
C ASN A 280 8.79 11.81 14.96
N MET A 281 9.54 11.84 13.86
CA MET A 281 10.47 10.76 13.49
C MET A 281 11.62 10.60 14.49
N ASP A 282 12.04 11.68 15.14
CA ASP A 282 13.05 11.62 16.20
C ASP A 282 12.51 10.83 17.40
N TYR A 283 11.22 10.96 17.78
CA TYR A 283 10.64 10.13 18.84
C TYR A 283 10.71 8.63 18.54
N LYS A 284 10.39 8.20 17.30
CA LYS A 284 10.54 6.79 16.89
C LYS A 284 11.99 6.32 17.07
N LYS A 285 12.95 7.11 16.60
CA LYS A 285 14.38 6.76 16.66
C LYS A 285 14.89 6.65 18.10
N HIS A 286 14.48 7.55 18.99
CA HIS A 286 14.83 7.47 20.41
C HIS A 286 14.16 6.29 21.10
N GLY A 287 12.89 5.99 20.76
CA GLY A 287 12.18 4.81 21.25
C GLY A 287 12.86 3.51 20.83
N ASP A 288 13.31 3.42 19.57
CA ASP A 288 14.05 2.26 19.05
C ASP A 288 15.39 2.09 19.77
N ALA A 289 16.13 3.18 20.00
CA ALA A 289 17.39 3.16 20.75
C ALA A 289 17.19 2.70 22.22
N ALA A 290 16.16 3.21 22.89
CA ALA A 290 15.82 2.82 24.26
C ALA A 290 15.37 1.35 24.32
N PHE A 291 14.58 0.89 23.34
CA PHE A 291 14.15 -0.50 23.21
C PHE A 291 15.34 -1.46 23.07
N LEU A 292 16.33 -1.11 22.24
CA LEU A 292 17.57 -1.88 22.09
C LEU A 292 18.41 -1.88 23.37
N ALA A 293 18.45 -0.75 24.09
CA ALA A 293 19.12 -0.62 25.38
C ALA A 293 18.40 -1.33 26.54
N LYS A 294 17.22 -1.92 26.30
CA LYS A 294 16.31 -2.49 27.31
C LYS A 294 15.86 -1.47 28.36
N ASP A 295 15.83 -0.20 27.99
CA ASP A 295 15.24 0.89 28.77
C ASP A 295 13.77 1.05 28.36
N PHE A 296 12.92 0.18 28.92
CA PHE A 296 11.54 0.02 28.47
C PHE A 296 10.64 1.19 28.86
N ASP A 297 10.87 1.83 30.00
CA ASP A 297 10.09 3.00 30.43
C ASP A 297 10.33 4.17 29.46
N THR A 298 11.60 4.47 29.15
CA THR A 298 11.97 5.49 28.17
C THR A 298 11.43 5.13 26.77
N ALA A 299 11.50 3.86 26.37
CA ALA A 299 10.95 3.42 25.10
C ALA A 299 9.42 3.64 25.00
N ILE A 300 8.68 3.39 26.09
CA ILE A 300 7.22 3.64 26.15
C ILE A 300 6.92 5.12 25.95
N GLU A 301 7.63 6.01 26.64
CA GLU A 301 7.45 7.46 26.52
C GLU A 301 7.64 7.91 25.07
N PHE A 302 8.78 7.54 24.46
CA PHE A 302 9.10 7.93 23.09
C PHE A 302 8.14 7.34 22.05
N TYR A 303 7.77 6.06 22.16
CA TYR A 303 6.78 5.48 21.26
C TYR A 303 5.39 6.09 21.43
N THR A 304 5.03 6.51 22.64
CA THR A 304 3.76 7.18 22.89
C THR A 304 3.72 8.54 22.22
N GLU A 305 4.76 9.36 22.41
CA GLU A 305 4.87 10.65 21.74
C GLU A 305 4.85 10.50 20.21
N PHE A 306 5.58 9.52 19.66
CA PHE A 306 5.54 9.19 18.24
C PHE A 306 4.12 8.91 17.74
N MET A 307 3.37 8.10 18.48
CA MET A 307 2.01 7.74 18.10
C MET A 307 1.01 8.90 18.18
N THR A 308 1.21 9.85 19.10
CA THR A 308 0.37 11.07 19.18
C THR A 308 0.58 11.99 17.99
N GLY A 309 1.81 12.06 17.47
CA GLY A 309 2.15 12.90 16.31
C GLY A 309 1.96 12.22 14.95
N ALA A 310 1.86 10.89 14.90
CA ALA A 310 1.85 10.14 13.65
C ALA A 310 0.49 10.21 12.93
N PRO A 311 0.45 10.45 11.61
CA PRO A 311 -0.79 10.47 10.84
C PRO A 311 -1.42 9.08 10.66
N THR A 312 -0.64 8.03 10.88
CA THR A 312 -1.05 6.63 10.74
C THR A 312 -0.42 5.78 11.85
N VAL A 313 -1.16 4.77 12.31
CA VAL A 313 -0.68 3.81 13.30
C VAL A 313 0.43 2.96 12.71
N SER A 314 1.57 2.85 13.40
CA SER A 314 2.67 1.96 13.03
C SER A 314 2.54 0.62 13.78
N PRO A 315 2.27 -0.50 13.08
CA PRO A 315 2.15 -1.82 13.72
C PRO A 315 3.45 -2.24 14.42
N THR A 316 4.59 -1.85 13.86
CA THR A 316 5.94 -2.22 14.34
C THR A 316 6.28 -1.51 15.65
N VAL A 317 5.95 -0.21 15.74
CA VAL A 317 6.05 0.56 16.99
C VAL A 317 5.09 0.02 18.05
N LEU A 318 3.85 -0.29 17.67
CA LEU A 318 2.89 -0.91 18.59
C LEU A 318 3.37 -2.26 19.12
N ALA A 319 3.97 -3.11 18.28
CA ALA A 319 4.52 -4.40 18.71
C ALA A 319 5.69 -4.23 19.69
N ARG A 320 6.58 -3.26 19.44
CA ARG A 320 7.70 -2.94 20.34
C ARG A 320 7.22 -2.34 21.66
N ARG A 321 6.27 -1.40 21.62
CA ARG A 321 5.68 -0.78 22.83
C ARG A 321 4.85 -1.79 23.64
N CYS A 322 4.12 -2.69 22.98
CA CYS A 322 3.47 -3.83 23.61
C CYS A 322 4.47 -4.67 24.43
N LEU A 323 5.64 -5.00 23.86
CA LEU A 323 6.65 -5.72 24.63
C LEU A 323 7.19 -4.88 25.80
N CYS A 324 7.38 -3.57 25.62
CA CYS A 324 7.81 -2.71 26.72
C CYS A 324 6.80 -2.76 27.88
N TYR A 325 5.51 -2.65 27.58
CA TYR A 325 4.44 -2.81 28.56
C TYR A 325 4.42 -4.19 29.21
N LEU A 326 4.70 -5.26 28.46
CA LEU A 326 4.87 -6.60 29.04
C LEU A 326 6.05 -6.67 30.01
N MET A 327 7.16 -6.00 29.69
CA MET A 327 8.37 -5.94 30.52
C MET A 327 8.18 -5.09 31.78
N THR A 328 7.29 -4.09 31.74
CA THR A 328 6.95 -3.21 32.88
C THR A 328 5.66 -3.63 33.60
N GLU A 329 5.15 -4.82 33.32
CA GLU A 329 3.95 -5.43 33.94
C GLU A 329 2.61 -4.69 33.69
N MET A 330 2.54 -3.89 32.62
CA MET A 330 1.34 -3.19 32.15
C MET A 330 0.55 -4.03 31.13
N PHE A 331 0.00 -5.17 31.59
CA PHE A 331 -0.53 -6.20 30.68
C PHE A 331 -1.78 -5.78 29.88
N SER A 332 -2.62 -4.90 30.44
CA SER A 332 -3.82 -4.38 29.75
C SER A 332 -3.46 -3.49 28.56
N GLU A 333 -2.47 -2.62 28.75
CA GLU A 333 -1.94 -1.69 27.77
C GLU A 333 -1.20 -2.45 26.68
N ALA A 334 -0.41 -3.46 27.06
CA ALA A 334 0.22 -4.38 26.13
C ALA A 334 -0.80 -5.09 25.22
N LEU A 335 -1.88 -5.62 25.80
CA LEU A 335 -2.94 -6.28 25.04
C LEU A 335 -3.63 -5.30 24.07
N SER A 336 -3.92 -4.09 24.53
CA SER A 336 -4.49 -3.02 23.68
C SER A 336 -3.59 -2.72 22.48
N ASP A 337 -2.27 -2.57 22.68
CA ASP A 337 -1.31 -2.33 21.61
C ASP A 337 -1.23 -3.50 20.62
N ALA A 338 -1.22 -4.74 21.12
CA ALA A 338 -1.22 -5.93 20.29
C ALA A 338 -2.51 -6.08 19.47
N MET A 339 -3.67 -5.67 20.01
CA MET A 339 -4.93 -5.64 19.28
C MET A 339 -4.94 -4.55 18.21
N GLN A 340 -4.44 -3.35 18.53
CA GLN A 340 -4.32 -2.26 17.56
C GLN A 340 -3.36 -2.61 16.42
N ALA A 341 -2.24 -3.29 16.73
CA ALA A 341 -1.30 -3.75 15.71
C ALA A 341 -1.92 -4.80 14.79
N GLN A 342 -2.76 -5.70 15.33
CA GLN A 342 -3.51 -6.67 14.52
C GLN A 342 -4.54 -5.98 13.61
N VAL A 343 -5.21 -4.94 14.09
CA VAL A 343 -6.14 -4.17 13.26
C VAL A 343 -5.39 -3.42 12.16
N ALA A 344 -4.23 -2.87 12.47
CA ALA A 344 -3.40 -2.13 11.52
C ALA A 344 -2.68 -3.06 10.51
N SER A 345 -2.38 -4.30 10.88
CA SER A 345 -1.75 -5.30 9.99
C SER A 345 -2.33 -6.72 10.22
N PRO A 346 -3.51 -7.03 9.65
CA PRO A 346 -4.22 -8.29 9.92
C PRO A 346 -3.48 -9.57 9.49
N GLU A 347 -2.63 -9.45 8.47
CA GLU A 347 -1.87 -10.57 7.89
C GLU A 347 -0.50 -10.77 8.57
N TRP A 348 -0.10 -9.86 9.45
CA TRP A 348 1.13 -9.99 10.22
C TRP A 348 0.84 -10.87 11.44
N PRO A 349 1.48 -12.03 11.62
CA PRO A 349 1.16 -12.95 12.71
C PRO A 349 1.67 -12.49 14.09
N ILE A 350 2.66 -11.59 14.12
CA ILE A 350 3.33 -11.13 15.35
C ILE A 350 2.37 -10.53 16.38
N PRO A 351 1.41 -9.65 16.02
CA PRO A 351 0.46 -9.11 16.98
C PRO A 351 -0.43 -10.17 17.62
N LEU A 352 -0.84 -11.23 16.90
CA LEU A 352 -1.60 -12.35 17.49
C LEU A 352 -0.76 -13.14 18.48
N TYR A 353 0.53 -13.34 18.19
CA TYR A 353 1.44 -13.96 19.15
C TYR A 353 1.69 -13.09 20.38
N LEU A 354 1.84 -11.78 20.20
CA LEU A 354 1.95 -10.84 21.32
C LEU A 354 0.65 -10.79 22.14
N GLN A 355 -0.53 -10.85 21.52
CA GLN A 355 -1.80 -10.99 22.22
C GLN A 355 -1.82 -12.26 23.08
N ALA A 356 -1.33 -13.39 22.57
CA ALA A 356 -1.22 -14.62 23.35
C ALA A 356 -0.31 -14.45 24.58
N ALA A 357 0.86 -13.82 24.43
CA ALA A 357 1.76 -13.54 25.55
C ALA A 357 1.10 -12.65 26.62
N CYS A 358 0.35 -11.62 26.20
CA CYS A 358 -0.42 -10.76 27.11
C CYS A 358 -1.53 -11.54 27.83
N LEU A 359 -2.30 -12.35 27.10
CA LEU A 359 -3.40 -13.14 27.64
C LEU A 359 -2.90 -14.21 28.63
N PHE A 360 -1.72 -14.81 28.41
CA PHE A 360 -1.11 -15.69 29.40
C PHE A 360 -0.74 -14.96 30.69
N LYS A 361 -0.22 -13.73 30.60
CA LYS A 361 0.06 -12.90 31.80
C LYS A 361 -1.21 -12.45 32.51
N LEU A 362 -2.33 -12.36 31.80
CA LEU A 362 -3.66 -12.05 32.33
C LEU A 362 -4.47 -13.28 32.79
N GLU A 363 -3.86 -14.47 32.81
CA GLU A 363 -4.50 -15.74 33.20
C GLU A 363 -5.69 -16.15 32.30
N MET A 364 -5.76 -15.63 31.08
CA MET A 364 -6.78 -15.92 30.05
C MET A 364 -6.31 -17.02 29.09
N GLU A 365 -6.11 -18.24 29.62
CA GLU A 365 -5.46 -19.33 28.87
C GLU A 365 -6.21 -19.80 27.61
N ALA A 366 -7.55 -19.74 27.61
CA ALA A 366 -8.33 -20.24 26.48
C ALA A 366 -8.17 -19.32 25.26
N GLU A 367 -8.27 -18.01 25.52
CA GLU A 367 -8.09 -16.94 24.56
C GLU A 367 -6.64 -16.89 24.06
N ALA A 368 -5.67 -17.10 24.96
CA ALA A 368 -4.26 -17.16 24.59
C ALA A 368 -3.97 -18.30 23.60
N LYS A 369 -4.54 -19.50 23.83
CA LYS A 369 -4.41 -20.66 22.92
C LYS A 369 -5.11 -20.41 21.59
N GLU A 370 -6.23 -19.69 21.58
CA GLU A 370 -6.91 -19.30 20.35
C GLU A 370 -6.09 -18.29 19.54
N ALA A 371 -5.49 -17.28 20.19
CA ALA A 371 -4.60 -16.32 19.56
C ALA A 371 -3.36 -17.00 18.94
N LEU A 372 -2.73 -17.95 19.66
CA LEU A 372 -1.64 -18.77 19.11
C LEU A 372 -2.06 -19.56 17.86
N ARG A 373 -3.25 -20.17 17.90
CA ARG A 373 -3.78 -20.93 16.77
C ARG A 373 -4.03 -20.03 15.56
N HIS A 374 -4.56 -18.83 15.78
CA HIS A 374 -4.80 -17.86 14.71
C HIS A 374 -3.48 -17.34 14.13
N GLY A 375 -2.49 -17.00 14.95
CA GLY A 375 -1.16 -16.60 14.49
C GLY A 375 -0.48 -17.70 13.66
N SER A 376 -0.54 -18.95 14.14
CA SER A 376 0.02 -20.12 13.43
C SER A 376 -0.68 -20.38 12.10
N ALA A 377 -1.99 -20.13 12.00
CA ALA A 377 -2.72 -20.27 10.76
C ALA A 377 -2.30 -19.23 9.70
N LEU A 378 -1.90 -18.02 10.10
CA LEU A 378 -1.40 -16.98 9.19
C LEU A 378 -0.01 -17.30 8.64
N GLU A 379 0.82 -18.06 9.37
CA GLU A 379 2.15 -18.48 8.91
C GLU A 379 2.15 -19.72 8.00
N ALA A 380 1.00 -20.40 7.89
CA ALA A 380 0.88 -21.63 7.10
C ALA A 380 0.69 -21.39 5.58
N TYR A 381 0.77 -20.13 5.12
CA TYR A 381 0.49 -19.71 3.73
C TYR A 381 1.63 -18.92 3.09
#